data_AF-A0A8T5ZQL0-F1
#
_entry.id   AF-A0A8T5ZQL0-F1
#
_cell.length_a   1.000
_cell.length_b   1.000
_cell.length_c   1.000
_cell.angle_alpha   90.00
_cell.angle_beta   90.00
_cell.angle_gamma   90.00
#
_symmetry.space_group_name_H-M   'P 1'
#
loop_
_entity.id
_entity.type
_entity.pdbx_description
1 polymer ?
#
loop_
_entity_poly.entity_id
_entity_poly.type
_entity_poly.pdbx_seq_one_letter_code
_entity_poly.pdbx_strand_id
1 'polypeptide(L)'
;MSTPANFNGARPVIDVNDTAMLLIDHQSGLFQTVGDMPMPELRARAAALAKMASLAGIPVITTASVPQGPNGPLIPEIHENAPHAKYIARKGEINAWDNPE
;
A
#
# COMPACT_ATOMS: atom_id res chain seq x y z
N MET A 1 -12.54 3.78 27.20
CA MET A 1 -12.53 4.22 25.80
C MET A 1 -13.83 3.74 25.17
N SER A 2 -14.64 4.65 24.61
CA SER A 2 -15.83 4.25 23.84
C SER A 2 -15.38 3.49 22.60
N THR A 3 -15.84 2.27 22.41
CA THR A 3 -15.66 1.54 21.15
C THR A 3 -16.22 2.43 20.05
N PRO A 4 -15.43 2.88 19.05
CA PRO A 4 -15.96 3.66 17.96
C PRO A 4 -17.05 2.82 17.30
N ALA A 5 -18.29 3.26 17.42
CA ALA A 5 -19.40 2.66 16.73
C ALA A 5 -19.62 3.44 15.44
N ASN A 6 -20.01 2.76 14.37
CA ASN A 6 -20.71 3.47 13.29
C ASN A 6 -21.99 4.14 13.85
N PHE A 7 -22.70 4.91 13.04
CA PHE A 7 -23.95 5.58 13.46
C PHE A 7 -25.01 4.62 14.06
N ASN A 8 -24.84 3.30 13.90
CA ASN A 8 -25.74 2.25 14.35
C ASN A 8 -25.22 1.47 15.58
N GLY A 9 -24.18 1.94 16.29
CA GLY A 9 -23.70 1.25 17.49
C GLY A 9 -22.81 0.02 17.20
N ALA A 10 -22.57 -0.32 15.93
CA ALA A 10 -21.82 -1.53 15.54
C ALA A 10 -20.31 -1.25 15.43
N ARG A 11 -19.50 -2.26 15.74
CA ARG A 11 -18.05 -2.21 15.56
C ARG A 11 -17.72 -2.04 14.07
N PRO A 12 -16.92 -1.04 13.66
CA PRO A 12 -16.46 -0.92 12.29
C PRO A 12 -15.60 -2.14 11.94
N VAL A 13 -15.93 -2.76 10.82
CA VAL A 13 -15.19 -3.85 10.21
C VAL A 13 -14.90 -3.47 8.75
N ILE A 14 -13.80 -3.97 8.20
CA ILE A 14 -13.47 -3.78 6.79
C ILE A 14 -14.40 -4.70 5.99
N ASP A 15 -15.25 -4.12 5.14
CA ASP A 15 -16.01 -4.86 4.13
C ASP A 15 -15.20 -4.92 2.84
N VAL A 16 -14.89 -6.13 2.39
CA VAL A 16 -14.11 -6.36 1.17
C VAL A 16 -14.81 -5.82 -0.09
N ASN A 17 -16.13 -5.65 -0.04
CA ASN A 17 -16.93 -5.11 -1.15
C ASN A 17 -17.00 -3.57 -1.15
N ASP A 18 -16.57 -2.92 -0.07
CA ASP A 18 -16.58 -1.45 0.11
C ASP A 18 -15.22 -0.97 0.64
N THR A 19 -14.15 -1.44 0.00
CA THR A 19 -12.77 -1.11 0.38
C THR A 19 -11.86 -1.13 -0.84
N ALA A 20 -10.80 -0.33 -0.77
CA ALA A 20 -9.65 -0.39 -1.67
C ALA A 20 -8.35 -0.48 -0.84
N MET A 21 -7.32 -1.07 -1.42
CA MET A 21 -5.98 -1.13 -0.83
C MET A 21 -5.07 -0.11 -1.50
N LEU A 22 -4.44 0.76 -0.71
CA LEU A 22 -3.44 1.72 -1.17
C LEU A 22 -2.07 1.31 -0.63
N LEU A 23 -1.12 0.98 -1.52
CA LEU A 23 0.25 0.63 -1.17
C LEU A 23 1.18 1.75 -1.63
N ILE A 24 1.50 2.65 -0.71
CA ILE A 24 2.20 3.90 -1.01
C ILE A 24 3.70 3.71 -0.81
N ASP A 25 4.47 3.94 -1.87
CA ASP A 25 5.93 4.16 -1.85
C ASP A 25 6.74 3.04 -1.18
N HIS A 26 6.31 1.78 -1.40
CA HIS A 26 7.05 0.60 -0.97
C HIS A 26 8.25 0.33 -1.88
N GLN A 27 9.19 1.27 -1.90
CA GLN A 27 10.31 1.32 -2.83
C GLN A 27 11.61 0.84 -2.17
N SER A 28 12.50 0.23 -2.96
CA SER A 28 13.72 -0.43 -2.46
C SER A 28 14.67 0.50 -1.69
N GLY A 29 14.78 1.76 -2.11
CA GLY A 29 15.59 2.78 -1.44
C GLY A 29 14.93 3.32 -0.18
N LEU A 30 13.63 3.65 -0.23
CA LEU A 30 12.88 4.15 0.94
C LEU A 30 12.82 3.12 2.06
N PHE A 31 12.69 1.83 1.72
CA PHE A 31 12.71 0.76 2.69
C PHE A 31 14.00 0.73 3.54
N GLN A 32 15.13 1.21 3.01
CA GLN A 32 16.40 1.28 3.79
C GLN A 32 16.33 2.29 4.94
N THR A 33 15.35 3.20 4.90
CA THR A 33 15.15 4.24 5.93
C THR A 33 14.25 3.77 7.08
N VAL A 34 13.61 2.61 6.94
CA VAL A 34 12.78 2.00 7.98
C VAL A 34 13.68 1.42 9.06
N GLY A 35 13.59 1.96 10.28
CA GLY A 35 14.46 1.61 11.41
C GLY A 35 13.80 0.79 12.52
N ASP A 36 12.48 0.59 12.45
CA ASP A 36 11.66 -0.06 13.48
C ASP A 36 11.28 -1.51 13.13
N MET A 37 11.67 -2.00 11.95
CA MET A 37 11.39 -3.36 11.49
C MET A 37 12.52 -3.93 10.63
N PRO A 38 12.89 -5.21 10.78
CA PRO A 38 13.83 -5.86 9.87
C PRO A 38 13.35 -5.86 8.41
N MET A 39 14.23 -5.52 7.48
CA MET A 39 13.93 -5.45 6.05
C MET A 39 13.23 -6.69 5.47
N PRO A 40 13.65 -7.94 5.76
CA PRO A 40 12.96 -9.12 5.23
C PRO A 40 11.52 -9.24 5.73
N GLU A 41 11.27 -8.84 6.97
CA GLU A 41 9.94 -8.86 7.57
C GLU A 41 9.04 -7.79 6.96
N LEU A 42 9.56 -6.57 6.76
CA LEU A 42 8.87 -5.49 6.08
C LEU A 42 8.39 -5.90 4.68
N ARG A 43 9.29 -6.49 3.89
CA ARG A 43 8.96 -7.00 2.54
C ARG A 43 7.91 -8.09 2.57
N ALA A 44 8.05 -9.06 3.49
CA ALA A 44 7.09 -10.17 3.63
C ALA A 44 5.69 -9.67 4.00
N ARG A 45 5.60 -8.68 4.92
CA ARG A 45 4.32 -8.09 5.34
C ARG A 45 3.66 -7.28 4.22
N ALA A 46 4.44 -6.50 3.46
CA ALA A 46 3.94 -5.79 2.29
C ALA A 46 3.41 -6.75 1.21
N ALA A 47 4.15 -7.82 0.92
CA ALA A 47 3.73 -8.87 0.00
C ALA A 47 2.44 -9.55 0.47
N ALA A 48 2.32 -9.82 1.77
CA ALA A 48 1.11 -10.40 2.36
C ALA A 48 -0.12 -9.50 2.20
N LEU A 49 0.03 -8.18 2.40
CA LEU A 49 -1.06 -7.22 2.17
C LEU A 49 -1.54 -7.24 0.71
N ALA A 50 -0.61 -7.20 -0.24
CA ALA A 50 -0.93 -7.29 -1.67
C ALA A 50 -1.65 -8.62 -1.99
N LYS A 51 -1.16 -9.74 -1.48
CA LYS A 51 -1.76 -11.07 -1.69
C LYS A 51 -3.16 -11.18 -1.09
N MET A 52 -3.36 -10.65 0.12
CA MET A 52 -4.68 -10.64 0.75
C MET A 52 -5.69 -9.83 -0.06
N ALA A 53 -5.30 -8.67 -0.58
CA ALA A 53 -6.16 -7.85 -1.42
C ALA A 53 -6.57 -8.60 -2.71
N SER A 54 -5.62 -9.26 -3.38
CA SER A 54 -5.90 -10.09 -4.55
C SER A 54 -6.85 -11.24 -4.26
N LEU A 55 -6.62 -11.98 -3.17
CA LEU A 55 -7.48 -13.10 -2.77
C LEU A 55 -8.89 -12.64 -2.38
N ALA A 56 -9.03 -11.45 -1.82
CA ALA A 56 -10.30 -10.86 -1.45
C ALA A 56 -11.03 -10.14 -2.61
N GLY A 57 -10.40 -10.03 -3.79
CA GLY A 57 -10.96 -9.28 -4.92
C GLY A 57 -10.99 -7.76 -4.71
N ILE A 58 -10.17 -7.25 -3.79
CA ILE A 58 -10.11 -5.82 -3.46
C ILE A 58 -9.33 -5.06 -4.55
N PRO A 59 -9.81 -3.89 -5.01
CA PRO A 59 -9.04 -3.00 -5.88
C PRO A 59 -7.75 -2.55 -5.21
N VAL A 60 -6.62 -2.64 -5.92
CA VAL A 60 -5.31 -2.24 -5.40
C VAL A 60 -4.78 -1.05 -6.22
N ILE A 61 -4.32 -0.01 -5.53
CA ILE A 61 -3.55 1.09 -6.12
C ILE A 61 -2.18 1.10 -5.46
N THR A 62 -1.14 1.20 -6.27
CA THR A 62 0.25 1.30 -5.83
C THR A 62 0.82 2.62 -6.32
N THR A 63 1.58 3.30 -5.48
CA THR A 63 2.29 4.52 -5.87
C THR A 63 3.78 4.37 -5.64
N ALA A 64 4.57 5.12 -6.41
CA ALA A 64 5.99 5.30 -6.15
C ALA A 64 6.40 6.75 -6.37
N SER A 65 7.10 7.34 -5.40
CA SER A 65 7.64 8.70 -5.50
C SER A 65 9.02 8.67 -6.15
N VAL A 66 9.16 9.33 -7.30
CA VAL A 66 10.41 9.45 -8.07
C VAL A 66 11.13 8.10 -8.24
N PRO A 67 10.48 7.07 -8.83
CA PRO A 67 11.01 5.70 -8.84
C PRO A 67 12.31 5.50 -9.62
N GLN A 68 12.66 6.43 -10.51
CA GLN A 68 13.94 6.44 -11.22
C GLN A 68 15.07 7.10 -10.42
N GLY A 69 14.77 7.67 -9.26
CA GLY A 69 15.72 8.36 -8.38
C GLY A 69 16.24 7.46 -7.25
N PRO A 70 16.82 8.05 -6.18
CA PRO A 70 17.39 7.30 -5.06
C PRO A 70 16.35 6.51 -4.26
N ASN A 71 15.06 6.85 -4.39
CA ASN A 71 13.97 6.08 -3.78
C ASN A 71 13.88 4.67 -4.37
N GLY A 72 14.30 4.49 -5.64
CA GLY A 72 14.31 3.21 -6.34
C GLY A 72 12.92 2.75 -6.80
N PRO A 73 12.84 1.60 -7.51
CA PRO A 73 11.57 1.04 -7.94
C PRO A 73 10.75 0.50 -6.75
N LEU A 74 9.45 0.30 -6.99
CA LEU A 74 8.58 -0.47 -6.10
C LEU A 74 9.15 -1.89 -5.93
N ILE A 75 9.00 -2.49 -4.75
CA ILE A 75 9.40 -3.89 -4.53
C ILE A 75 8.62 -4.83 -5.47
N PRO A 76 9.27 -5.82 -6.09
CA PRO A 76 8.62 -6.70 -7.09
C PRO A 76 7.48 -7.52 -6.49
N GLU A 77 7.56 -7.89 -5.21
CA GLU A 77 6.58 -8.74 -4.54
C GLU A 77 5.16 -8.16 -4.57
N ILE A 78 5.01 -6.83 -4.58
CA ILE A 78 3.68 -6.21 -4.67
C ILE A 78 3.04 -6.51 -6.03
N HIS A 79 3.79 -6.34 -7.13
CA HIS A 79 3.25 -6.60 -8.46
C HIS A 79 3.05 -8.10 -8.71
N GLU A 80 3.93 -8.94 -8.18
CA GLU A 80 3.80 -10.40 -8.24
C GLU A 80 2.53 -10.90 -7.52
N ASN A 81 2.20 -10.32 -6.36
CA ASN A 81 1.04 -10.74 -5.58
C ASN A 81 -0.26 -10.02 -5.96
N ALA A 82 -0.19 -8.82 -6.54
CA ALA A 82 -1.33 -8.03 -7.02
C ALA A 82 -1.10 -7.54 -8.45
N PRO A 83 -1.10 -8.44 -9.45
CA PRO A 83 -0.82 -8.08 -10.85
C PRO A 83 -1.89 -7.16 -11.47
N HIS A 84 -3.08 -7.10 -10.86
CA HIS A 84 -4.19 -6.23 -11.25
C HIS A 84 -4.08 -4.80 -10.67
N ALA A 85 -3.08 -4.51 -9.85
CA ALA A 85 -2.95 -3.21 -9.21
C ALA A 85 -2.74 -2.09 -10.24
N LYS A 86 -3.44 -0.95 -10.05
CA LYS A 86 -3.15 0.28 -10.79
C LYS A 86 -1.85 0.88 -10.23
N TYR A 87 -0.84 1.03 -11.07
CA TYR A 87 0.44 1.64 -10.68
C TYR A 87 0.49 3.11 -11.09
N ILE A 88 0.88 3.98 -10.14
CA ILE A 88 0.99 5.43 -10.32
C ILE A 88 2.40 5.88 -9.91
N ALA A 89 3.22 6.23 -10.91
CA ALA A 89 4.53 6.82 -10.68
C ALA A 89 4.41 8.34 -10.53
N ARG A 90 4.83 8.87 -9.38
CA ARG A 90 4.75 10.29 -9.04
C ARG A 90 6.08 10.98 -9.33
N LYS A 91 6.03 12.24 -9.79
CA LYS A 91 7.21 12.97 -10.30
C LYS A 91 7.93 13.79 -9.23
N GLY A 92 7.30 13.99 -8.08
CA GLY A 92 7.89 14.73 -6.97
C GLY A 92 6.90 15.11 -5.87
N GLU A 93 5.61 14.85 -6.09
CA GLU A 93 4.60 14.98 -5.06
C GLU A 93 5.00 14.11 -3.86
N ILE A 94 4.96 14.67 -2.65
CA ILE A 94 5.24 13.91 -1.42
C ILE A 94 3.95 13.27 -0.95
N ASN A 95 2.89 14.06 -0.78
CA ASN A 95 1.55 13.55 -0.53
C ASN A 95 0.98 12.90 -1.80
N ALA A 96 0.54 11.64 -1.71
CA ALA A 96 -0.03 10.90 -2.84
C ALA A 96 -1.28 11.58 -3.39
N TRP A 97 -2.04 12.26 -2.51
CA TRP A 97 -3.30 12.93 -2.88
C TRP A 97 -3.12 14.20 -3.72
N ASP A 98 -1.90 14.77 -3.74
CA ASP A 98 -1.59 15.94 -4.55
C ASP A 98 -1.35 15.55 -6.02
N ASN A 99 -1.26 14.25 -6.33
CA ASN A 99 -1.17 13.75 -7.69
C ASN A 99 -2.59 13.61 -8.29
N PRO A 100 -2.85 14.18 -9.49
CA PRO A 100 -4.19 14.17 -10.10
C PRO A 100 -4.59 12.85 -10.78
N GLU A 101 -3.67 11.89 -10.95
CA GLU A 101 -3.91 10.60 -11.61
C GLU A 101 -4.27 9.46 -10.65
#